data_AF-A0A7L2SBW6-F1
#
_entry.id   AF-A0A7L2SBW6-F1
#
_cell.length_a   1.000
_cell.length_b   1.000
_cell.length_c   1.000
_cell.angle_alpha   90.00
_cell.angle_beta   90.00
_cell.angle_gamma   90.00
#
_symmetry.space_group_name_H-M   'P 1'
#
loop_
_entity.id
_entity.type
_entity.pdbx_description
1 polymer ?
#
loop_
_entity_poly.entity_id
_entity_poly.type
_entity_poly.pdbx_seq_one_letter_code
_entity_poly.pdbx_strand_id
1 'polypeptide(L)'
;DLDCAIIKRQSLEMEIRNLQEKLTVNQKALDTSKQELHNLKKSSMELDASFKSSREEARTAQSSLEAFKEEIATLLSHGSAIVKPSEKAILEKIQETNRKEETKNIMISQLETQLAKLGEALENQTRLYHEALERSSKAEKCSENFHDQLKHLEEELLTGDLVQDGLKLEKQKYLKFLEKLNEKMKLDSLAAEVGFDMTMDAILARAEQLVKLEGDAVVENKTVAYSLRRKLKAQKEKLESKELHMNLLRQKITQLEEEKQVRAALAVERDEANLAVRKLHKMIERLQKQLDLEKETNTDLKAKLSETSELKIKTLEQNRTIEELSKSQGKLERMKEKAEKQLRSAKSELLLKEREATEDKEKTKNKLEAVTSEMKVLKTTLAELAKRERQLADFREVVSRMLGLDIANLALPDYEIITRLEGLIHSHQHHFFPCVCLKDVARTPEEQQGNIQLLN
;
A
#
# COMPACT_ATOMS: atom_id res chain seq x y z
N ASP A 1 151.08 231.35 65.45
CA ASP A 1 151.09 230.10 66.23
C ASP A 1 149.70 229.47 66.18
N LEU A 2 149.37 228.42 65.41
CA LEU A 2 150.04 227.33 64.67
C LEU A 2 149.57 225.97 65.22
N ASP A 3 149.52 225.78 66.55
CA ASP A 3 148.99 224.54 67.16
C ASP A 3 147.49 224.33 66.92
N CYS A 4 146.70 225.40 66.92
CA CYS A 4 145.24 225.32 66.71
C CYS A 4 144.84 224.80 65.31
N ALA A 5 145.75 224.86 64.32
CA ALA A 5 145.50 224.34 62.98
C ALA A 5 145.69 222.81 62.86
N ILE A 6 146.58 222.23 63.66
CA ILE A 6 146.94 220.80 63.57
C ILE A 6 145.79 219.92 64.05
N ILE A 7 145.12 220.32 65.14
CA ILE A 7 143.97 219.61 65.72
C ILE A 7 142.80 219.54 64.70
N LYS A 8 142.56 220.62 63.94
CA LYS A 8 141.54 220.64 62.87
C LYS A 8 141.85 219.66 61.73
N ARG A 9 143.11 219.48 61.36
CA ARG A 9 143.48 218.48 60.33
C ARG A 9 143.23 217.05 60.81
N GLN A 10 143.59 216.74 62.06
CA GLN A 10 143.36 215.41 62.65
C GLN A 10 141.86 215.08 62.79
N SER A 11 141.02 216.08 63.09
CA SER A 11 139.56 215.97 63.09
C SER A 11 139.02 215.50 61.73
N LEU A 12 139.41 216.17 60.65
CA LEU A 12 138.95 215.86 59.29
C LEU A 12 139.47 214.50 58.80
N GLU A 13 140.70 214.11 59.14
CA GLU A 13 141.23 212.78 58.81
C GLU A 13 140.50 211.64 59.53
N MET A 14 139.99 211.87 60.74
CA MET A 14 139.13 210.91 61.46
C MET A 14 137.73 210.82 60.83
N GLU A 15 137.18 211.94 60.38
CA GLU A 15 135.88 212.00 59.70
C GLU A 15 135.91 211.33 58.32
N ILE A 16 136.99 211.51 57.54
CA ILE A 16 137.20 210.82 56.25
C ILE A 16 137.25 209.30 56.46
N ARG A 17 137.95 208.80 57.49
CA ARG A 17 137.96 207.36 57.81
C ARG A 17 136.58 206.82 58.16
N ASN A 18 135.80 207.55 58.97
CA ASN A 18 134.43 207.18 59.33
C ASN A 18 133.50 207.13 58.11
N LEU A 19 133.65 208.08 57.17
CA LEU A 19 132.91 208.08 55.90
C LEU A 19 133.31 206.91 54.99
N GLN A 20 134.60 206.58 54.91
CA GLN A 20 135.08 205.40 54.17
C GLN A 20 134.54 204.09 54.78
N GLU A 21 134.55 203.96 56.10
CA GLU A 21 133.99 202.80 56.80
C GLU A 21 132.49 202.66 56.53
N LYS A 22 131.71 203.74 56.69
CA LYS A 22 130.28 203.78 56.32
C LYS A 22 130.01 203.47 54.85
N LEU A 23 130.90 203.86 53.94
CA LEU A 23 130.80 203.51 52.52
C LEU A 23 130.98 202.00 52.32
N THR A 24 131.99 201.38 52.94
CA THR A 24 132.20 199.92 52.84
C THR A 24 131.07 199.10 53.47
N VAL A 25 130.48 199.57 54.57
CA VAL A 25 129.31 198.94 55.20
C VAL A 25 128.08 199.05 54.30
N ASN A 26 127.81 200.23 53.72
CA ASN A 26 126.70 200.38 52.76
C ASN A 26 126.91 199.58 51.48
N GLN A 27 128.14 199.48 50.98
CA GLN A 27 128.45 198.66 49.80
C GLN A 27 128.17 197.18 50.08
N LYS A 28 128.62 196.66 51.23
CA LYS A 28 128.27 195.29 51.67
C LYS A 28 126.77 195.10 51.81
N ALA A 29 126.06 196.02 52.47
CA ALA A 29 124.60 195.93 52.64
C ALA A 29 123.85 195.95 51.29
N LEU A 30 124.31 196.78 50.34
CA LEU A 30 123.76 196.85 48.99
C LEU A 30 124.00 195.54 48.21
N ASP A 31 125.19 194.95 48.32
CA ASP A 31 125.50 193.71 47.61
C ASP A 31 124.81 192.49 48.26
N THR A 32 124.61 192.48 49.59
CA THR A 32 123.73 191.53 50.29
C THR A 32 122.28 191.67 49.81
N SER A 33 121.75 192.91 49.75
CA SER A 33 120.39 193.18 49.28
C SER A 33 120.17 192.77 47.82
N LYS A 34 121.17 192.97 46.94
CA LYS A 34 121.13 192.46 45.55
C LYS A 34 121.08 190.93 45.51
N GLN A 35 121.84 190.25 46.37
CA GLN A 35 121.84 188.78 46.43
C GLN A 35 120.50 188.25 46.96
N GLU A 36 119.92 188.89 47.97
CA GLU A 36 118.57 188.58 48.48
C GLU A 36 117.50 188.81 47.41
N LEU A 37 117.55 189.94 46.70
CA LEU A 37 116.63 190.24 45.60
C LEU A 37 116.75 189.20 44.47
N HIS A 38 117.97 188.78 44.13
CA HIS A 38 118.22 187.72 43.15
C HIS A 38 117.65 186.37 43.61
N ASN A 39 117.90 185.99 44.86
CA ASN A 39 117.38 184.75 45.44
C ASN A 39 115.84 184.76 45.51
N LEU A 40 115.24 185.86 45.95
CA LEU A 40 113.78 186.04 46.01
C LEU A 40 113.15 186.01 44.61
N LYS A 41 113.79 186.62 43.62
CA LYS A 41 113.36 186.57 42.21
C LYS A 41 113.44 185.14 41.65
N LYS A 42 114.51 184.39 41.96
CA LYS A 42 114.64 182.98 41.62
C LYS A 42 113.53 182.14 42.25
N SER A 43 113.32 182.25 43.57
CA SER A 43 112.27 181.52 44.28
C SER A 43 110.86 181.87 43.79
N SER A 44 110.62 183.12 43.43
CA SER A 44 109.36 183.58 42.82
C SER A 44 109.13 182.92 41.44
N MET A 45 110.17 182.84 40.60
CA MET A 45 110.09 182.15 39.31
C MET A 45 109.89 180.62 39.45
N GLU A 46 110.51 179.98 40.45
CA GLU A 46 110.31 178.56 40.75
C GLU A 46 108.90 178.28 41.29
N LEU A 47 108.35 179.17 42.12
CA LEU A 47 106.98 179.04 42.64
C LEU A 47 105.93 179.27 41.53
N ASP A 48 106.13 180.26 40.66
CA ASP A 48 105.26 180.49 39.49
C ASP A 48 105.32 179.31 38.49
N ALA A 49 106.50 178.71 38.29
CA ALA A 49 106.65 177.49 37.48
C ALA A 49 105.93 176.29 38.08
N SER A 50 106.07 176.02 39.39
CA SER A 50 105.39 174.90 40.06
C SER A 50 103.87 175.11 40.15
N PHE A 51 103.40 176.34 40.39
CA PHE A 51 101.98 176.69 40.31
C PHE A 51 101.42 176.47 38.89
N LYS A 52 102.17 176.84 37.85
CA LYS A 52 101.80 176.56 36.46
C LYS A 52 101.73 175.07 36.16
N SER A 53 102.69 174.27 36.63
CA SER A 53 102.67 172.79 36.48
C SER A 53 101.44 172.19 37.17
N SER A 54 101.25 172.47 38.45
CA SER A 54 100.10 171.97 39.23
C SER A 54 98.75 172.40 38.63
N ARG A 55 98.65 173.61 38.07
CA ARG A 55 97.45 174.10 37.37
C ARG A 55 97.25 173.45 35.99
N GLU A 56 98.31 172.94 35.35
CA GLU A 56 98.21 172.15 34.13
C GLU A 56 97.80 170.71 34.46
N GLU A 57 98.42 170.09 35.46
CA GLU A 57 98.08 168.77 36.00
C GLU A 57 96.63 168.70 36.49
N ALA A 58 96.14 169.73 37.20
CA ALA A 58 94.73 169.82 37.59
C ALA A 58 93.79 169.94 36.37
N ARG A 59 94.21 170.61 35.29
CA ARG A 59 93.43 170.72 34.05
C ARG A 59 93.45 169.43 33.24
N THR A 60 94.57 168.70 33.18
CA THR A 60 94.62 167.39 32.50
C THR A 60 93.82 166.36 33.28
N ALA A 61 93.93 166.33 34.62
CA ALA A 61 93.13 165.47 35.49
C ALA A 61 91.61 165.76 35.34
N GLN A 62 91.20 167.03 35.37
CA GLN A 62 89.80 167.40 35.10
C GLN A 62 89.34 166.99 33.70
N SER A 63 90.17 167.19 32.68
CA SER A 63 89.85 166.80 31.30
C SER A 63 89.71 165.28 31.14
N SER A 64 90.56 164.49 31.81
CA SER A 64 90.43 163.02 31.84
C SER A 64 89.19 162.56 32.59
N LEU A 65 88.79 163.27 33.67
CA LEU A 65 87.58 162.96 34.42
C LEU A 65 86.32 163.23 33.60
N GLU A 66 86.25 164.34 32.86
CA GLU A 66 85.13 164.60 31.95
C GLU A 66 85.11 163.62 30.77
N ALA A 67 86.25 163.29 30.18
CA ALA A 67 86.33 162.26 29.13
C ALA A 67 85.86 160.88 29.61
N PHE A 68 86.22 160.48 30.84
CA PHE A 68 85.77 159.23 31.46
C PHE A 68 84.26 159.22 31.75
N LYS A 69 83.68 160.36 32.17
CA LYS A 69 82.22 160.50 32.31
C LYS A 69 81.50 160.37 30.96
N GLU A 70 82.07 160.93 29.89
CA GLU A 70 81.54 160.81 28.53
C GLU A 70 81.57 159.36 28.03
N GLU A 71 82.68 158.65 28.26
CA GLU A 71 82.82 157.23 27.90
C GLU A 71 81.82 156.34 28.66
N ILE A 72 81.65 156.54 29.97
CA ILE A 72 80.62 155.81 30.73
C ILE A 72 79.21 156.19 30.29
N ALA A 73 78.93 157.47 30.03
CA ALA A 73 77.62 157.93 29.58
C ALA A 73 77.25 157.33 28.21
N THR A 74 78.19 157.26 27.28
CA THR A 74 77.98 156.62 25.97
C THR A 74 77.77 155.10 26.09
N LEU A 75 78.57 154.40 26.90
CA LEU A 75 78.38 152.96 27.17
C LEU A 75 77.01 152.65 27.81
N LEU A 76 76.54 153.48 28.74
CA LEU A 76 75.23 153.33 29.37
C LEU A 76 74.07 153.81 28.49
N SER A 77 74.35 154.54 27.41
CA SER A 77 73.35 155.02 26.44
C SER A 77 73.00 153.95 25.40
N HIS A 78 72.46 152.82 25.87
CA HIS A 78 71.94 151.77 25.02
C HIS A 78 70.42 151.92 24.80
N GLY A 79 70.00 151.87 23.53
CA GLY A 79 68.59 152.00 23.13
C GLY A 79 68.11 153.46 23.07
N SER A 80 66.91 153.73 23.57
CA SER A 80 66.25 155.04 23.47
C SER A 80 66.59 156.03 24.60
N ALA A 81 67.50 155.68 25.51
CA ALA A 81 67.83 156.48 26.68
C ALA A 81 69.24 157.07 26.58
N ILE A 82 69.34 158.39 26.37
CA ILE A 82 70.60 159.13 26.35
C ILE A 82 70.96 159.53 27.78
N VAL A 83 72.12 159.07 28.27
CA VAL A 83 72.67 159.43 29.58
C VAL A 83 73.55 160.67 29.42
N LYS A 84 73.46 161.61 30.38
CA LYS A 84 74.37 162.77 30.40
C LYS A 84 75.70 162.39 31.05
N PRO A 85 76.83 163.02 30.66
CA PRO A 85 78.15 162.83 31.28
C PRO A 85 78.23 163.48 32.68
N SER A 86 77.30 163.14 33.57
CA SER A 86 77.31 163.56 34.97
C SER A 86 77.19 162.35 35.87
N GLU A 87 77.96 162.36 36.95
CA GLU A 87 78.03 161.28 37.94
C GLU A 87 76.63 160.84 38.43
N LYS A 88 75.76 161.82 38.70
CA LYS A 88 74.37 161.56 39.10
C LYS A 88 73.56 160.82 38.02
N ALA A 89 73.63 161.25 36.76
CA ALA A 89 72.87 160.62 35.68
C ALA A 89 73.39 159.20 35.36
N ILE A 90 74.70 159.01 35.44
CA ILE A 90 75.38 157.72 35.32
C ILE A 90 74.91 156.76 36.43
N LEU A 91 74.96 157.19 37.70
CA LEU A 91 74.51 156.39 38.84
C LEU A 91 73.02 156.06 38.77
N GLU A 92 72.16 157.03 38.44
CA GLU A 92 70.73 156.81 38.25
C GLU A 92 70.47 155.76 37.16
N LYS A 93 71.22 155.80 36.05
CA LYS A 93 71.06 154.82 34.96
C LYS A 93 71.54 153.42 35.33
N ILE A 94 72.66 153.30 36.03
CA ILE A 94 73.15 152.01 36.54
C ILE A 94 72.11 151.40 37.48
N GLN A 95 71.59 152.17 38.44
CA GLN A 95 70.55 151.67 39.34
C GLN A 95 69.22 151.34 38.62
N GLU A 96 68.82 152.10 37.59
CA GLU A 96 67.65 151.76 36.77
C GLU A 96 67.87 150.42 36.03
N THR A 97 69.07 150.20 35.50
CA THR A 97 69.43 148.99 34.75
C THR A 97 69.47 147.77 35.67
N ASN A 98 70.10 147.88 36.84
CA ASN A 98 70.14 146.82 37.85
C ASN A 98 68.73 146.44 38.33
N ARG A 99 67.84 147.42 38.62
CA ARG A 99 66.44 147.14 38.99
C ARG A 99 65.69 146.42 37.86
N LYS A 100 65.92 146.80 36.59
CA LYS A 100 65.35 146.10 35.43
C LYS A 100 65.87 144.68 35.32
N GLU A 101 67.16 144.45 35.56
CA GLU A 101 67.76 143.11 35.59
C GLU A 101 67.17 142.26 36.73
N GLU A 102 67.07 142.79 37.95
CA GLU A 102 66.40 142.14 39.09
C GLU A 102 64.96 141.73 38.74
N THR A 103 64.17 142.63 38.14
CA THR A 103 62.79 142.29 37.71
C THR A 103 62.75 141.22 36.61
N LYS A 104 63.71 141.22 35.68
CA LYS A 104 63.83 140.15 34.67
C LYS A 104 64.22 138.82 35.31
N ASN A 105 65.16 138.82 36.25
CA ASN A 105 65.59 137.62 36.97
C ASN A 105 64.44 137.01 37.77
N ILE A 106 63.63 137.84 38.45
CA ILE A 106 62.40 137.40 39.11
C ILE A 106 61.42 136.77 38.09
N MET A 107 61.23 137.40 36.92
CA MET A 107 60.34 136.86 35.87
C MET A 107 60.88 135.56 35.25
N ILE A 108 62.20 135.44 35.06
CA ILE A 108 62.87 134.22 34.59
C ILE A 108 62.65 133.11 35.61
N SER A 109 62.92 133.34 36.91
CA SER A 109 62.67 132.36 37.96
C SER A 109 61.19 131.93 38.04
N GLN A 110 60.26 132.86 37.80
CA GLN A 110 58.83 132.53 37.70
C GLN A 110 58.53 131.63 36.49
N LEU A 111 59.10 131.92 35.31
CA LEU A 111 58.93 131.09 34.12
C LEU A 111 59.61 129.72 34.27
N GLU A 112 60.79 129.65 34.87
CA GLU A 112 61.49 128.40 35.19
C GLU A 112 60.66 127.52 36.13
N THR A 113 60.08 128.09 37.20
CA THR A 113 59.18 127.32 38.09
C THR A 113 57.87 126.91 37.42
N GLN A 114 57.36 127.67 36.44
CA GLN A 114 56.21 127.24 35.62
C GLN A 114 56.57 126.12 34.64
N LEU A 115 57.72 126.22 33.96
CA LEU A 115 58.24 125.18 33.07
C LEU A 115 58.53 123.88 33.82
N ALA A 116 59.12 123.96 35.02
CA ALA A 116 59.32 122.80 35.88
C ALA A 116 57.99 122.11 36.26
N LYS A 117 56.98 122.88 36.70
CA LYS A 117 55.64 122.36 37.01
C LYS A 117 54.94 121.74 35.81
N LEU A 118 55.07 122.34 34.62
CA LEU A 118 54.50 121.81 33.38
C LEU A 118 55.23 120.54 32.91
N GLY A 119 56.56 120.49 33.07
CA GLY A 119 57.37 119.30 32.82
C GLY A 119 56.97 118.13 33.73
N GLU A 120 56.91 118.38 35.03
CA GLU A 120 56.46 117.39 36.03
C GLU A 120 55.01 116.92 35.74
N ALA A 121 54.10 117.83 35.37
CA ALA A 121 52.73 117.46 34.99
C ALA A 121 52.69 116.59 33.72
N LEU A 122 53.51 116.90 32.70
CA LEU A 122 53.60 116.14 31.45
C LEU A 122 54.21 114.76 31.66
N GLU A 123 55.26 114.65 32.48
CA GLU A 123 55.88 113.37 32.86
C GLU A 123 54.88 112.49 33.62
N ASN A 124 54.19 113.06 34.61
CA ASN A 124 53.11 112.38 35.33
C ASN A 124 51.99 111.90 34.41
N GLN A 125 51.53 112.75 33.47
CA GLN A 125 50.50 112.38 32.50
C GLN A 125 50.96 111.26 31.56
N THR A 126 52.22 111.30 31.11
CA THR A 126 52.80 110.29 30.21
C THR A 126 52.96 108.93 30.91
N ARG A 127 53.35 108.94 32.19
CA ARG A 127 53.39 107.77 33.06
C ARG A 127 52.00 107.17 33.25
N LEU A 128 51.00 107.98 33.65
CA LEU A 128 49.62 107.54 33.82
C LEU A 128 49.02 106.95 32.53
N TYR A 129 49.36 107.53 31.37
CA TYR A 129 48.95 106.98 30.07
C TYR A 129 49.56 105.59 29.80
N HIS A 130 50.86 105.40 30.06
CA HIS A 130 51.51 104.08 29.94
C HIS A 130 50.92 103.06 30.92
N GLU A 131 50.69 103.43 32.17
CA GLU A 131 50.05 102.56 33.17
C GLU A 131 48.61 102.18 32.76
N ALA A 132 47.85 103.11 32.17
CA ALA A 132 46.52 102.83 31.63
C ALA A 132 46.59 101.88 30.42
N LEU A 133 47.53 102.09 29.50
CA LEU A 133 47.73 101.25 28.32
C LEU A 133 48.15 99.82 28.70
N GLU A 134 49.10 99.67 29.63
CA GLU A 134 49.46 98.35 30.17
C GLU A 134 48.28 97.66 30.84
N ARG A 135 47.50 98.38 31.64
CA ARG A 135 46.32 97.83 32.32
C ARG A 135 45.25 97.40 31.32
N SER A 136 45.06 98.16 30.23
CA SER A 136 44.18 97.80 29.11
C SER A 136 44.65 96.52 28.42
N SER A 137 45.93 96.43 28.03
CA SER A 137 46.48 95.25 27.37
C SER A 137 46.46 93.99 28.26
N LYS A 138 46.66 94.15 29.57
CA LYS A 138 46.49 93.05 30.56
C LYS A 138 45.03 92.60 30.64
N ALA A 139 44.08 93.53 30.68
CA ALA A 139 42.65 93.22 30.70
C ALA A 139 42.16 92.55 29.40
N GLU A 140 42.66 93.01 28.24
CA GLU A 140 42.37 92.44 26.92
C GLU A 140 42.83 90.98 26.83
N LYS A 141 44.08 90.69 27.22
CA LYS A 141 44.61 89.32 27.29
C LYS A 141 43.82 88.44 28.27
N CYS A 142 43.39 88.98 29.40
CA CYS A 142 42.50 88.24 30.30
C CYS A 142 41.14 87.94 29.64
N SER A 143 40.57 88.91 28.91
CA SER A 143 39.30 88.73 28.19
C SER A 143 39.41 87.70 27.07
N GLU A 144 40.51 87.68 26.32
CA GLU A 144 40.80 86.68 25.29
C GLU A 144 40.87 85.27 25.89
N ASN A 145 41.67 85.08 26.95
CA ASN A 145 41.74 83.81 27.68
C ASN A 145 40.38 83.34 28.23
N PHE A 146 39.56 84.24 28.77
CA PHE A 146 38.21 83.89 29.24
C PHE A 146 37.26 83.57 28.07
N HIS A 147 37.40 84.21 26.92
CA HIS A 147 36.62 83.91 25.73
C HIS A 147 36.95 82.51 25.19
N ASP A 148 38.23 82.17 25.08
CA ASP A 148 38.67 80.82 24.67
C ASP A 148 38.19 79.74 25.64
N GLN A 149 38.26 79.99 26.96
CA GLN A 149 37.73 79.08 27.98
C GLN A 149 36.22 78.91 27.88
N LEU A 150 35.46 79.99 27.69
CA LEU A 150 34.01 79.92 27.49
C LEU A 150 33.67 79.11 26.24
N LYS A 151 34.35 79.37 25.13
CA LYS A 151 34.13 78.64 23.87
C LYS A 151 34.43 77.14 24.01
N HIS A 152 35.52 76.77 24.70
CA HIS A 152 35.83 75.37 25.00
C HIS A 152 34.73 74.71 25.83
N LEU A 153 34.23 75.39 26.87
CA LEU A 153 33.14 74.88 27.71
C LEU A 153 31.81 74.77 26.95
N GLU A 154 31.54 75.68 26.00
CA GLU A 154 30.39 75.59 25.09
C GLU A 154 30.50 74.39 24.14
N GLU A 155 31.70 74.11 23.60
CA GLU A 155 31.98 72.93 22.77
C GLU A 155 31.88 71.61 23.58
N GLU A 156 32.38 71.58 24.82
CA GLU A 156 32.22 70.46 25.75
C GLU A 156 30.75 70.22 26.15
N LEU A 157 29.99 71.29 26.39
CA LEU A 157 28.56 71.19 26.70
C LEU A 157 27.77 70.63 25.50
N LEU A 158 28.02 71.15 24.29
CA LEU A 158 27.36 70.71 23.06
C LEU A 158 27.67 69.24 22.76
N THR A 159 28.92 68.81 22.93
CA THR A 159 29.30 67.40 22.76
C THR A 159 28.70 66.50 23.85
N GLY A 160 28.59 67.00 25.09
CA GLY A 160 27.85 66.36 26.18
C GLY A 160 26.37 66.13 25.86
N ASP A 161 25.67 67.14 25.35
CA ASP A 161 24.25 67.06 24.96
C ASP A 161 24.03 66.04 23.83
N LEU A 162 24.89 66.06 22.80
CA LEU A 162 24.85 65.08 21.70
C LEU A 162 25.04 63.64 22.19
N VAL A 163 25.96 63.40 23.13
CA VAL A 163 26.14 62.09 23.76
C VAL A 163 24.93 61.71 24.62
N GLN A 164 24.37 62.67 25.37
CA GLN A 164 23.19 62.44 26.20
C GLN A 164 21.97 62.03 25.35
N ASP A 165 21.74 62.69 24.22
CA ASP A 165 20.66 62.35 23.28
C ASP A 165 20.89 61.02 22.58
N GLY A 166 22.14 60.69 22.23
CA GLY A 166 22.52 59.35 21.77
C GLY A 166 22.17 58.26 22.79
N LEU A 167 22.48 58.48 24.06
CA LEU A 167 22.14 57.57 25.16
C LEU A 167 20.63 57.48 25.42
N LYS A 168 19.88 58.60 25.33
CA LYS A 168 18.40 58.59 25.42
C LYS A 168 17.79 57.75 24.29
N LEU A 169 18.28 57.91 23.07
CA LEU A 169 17.81 57.14 21.90
C LEU A 169 18.10 55.65 22.05
N GLU A 170 19.31 55.27 22.49
CA GLU A 170 19.66 53.86 22.68
C GLU A 170 18.87 53.23 23.83
N LYS A 171 18.67 53.95 24.94
CA LYS A 171 17.75 53.55 26.02
C LYS A 171 16.35 53.30 25.46
N GLN A 172 15.82 54.17 24.60
CA GLN A 172 14.49 53.99 24.02
C GLN A 172 14.40 52.74 23.12
N LYS A 173 15.46 52.42 22.35
CA LYS A 173 15.52 51.17 21.57
C LYS A 173 15.53 49.94 22.49
N TYR A 174 16.33 49.98 23.56
CA TYR A 174 16.44 48.90 24.53
C TYR A 174 15.12 48.64 25.27
N LEU A 175 14.41 49.70 25.71
CA LEU A 175 13.07 49.60 26.28
C LEU A 175 12.09 48.90 25.31
N LYS A 176 12.02 49.36 24.05
CA LYS A 176 11.17 48.76 23.01
C LYS A 176 11.54 47.32 22.66
N PHE A 177 12.80 46.92 22.85
CA PHE A 177 13.23 45.53 22.69
C PHE A 177 12.74 44.66 23.86
N LEU A 178 12.88 45.15 25.09
CA LEU A 178 12.40 44.45 26.29
C LEU A 178 10.87 44.32 26.31
N GLU A 179 10.12 45.36 25.93
CA GLU A 179 8.67 45.30 25.74
C GLU A 179 8.26 44.14 24.81
N LYS A 180 8.86 44.06 23.62
CA LYS A 180 8.61 42.95 22.67
C LYS A 180 9.01 41.59 23.21
N LEU A 181 10.10 41.50 23.97
CA LEU A 181 10.53 40.24 24.57
C LEU A 181 9.55 39.80 25.66
N ASN A 182 9.04 40.74 26.44
CA ASN A 182 8.04 40.55 27.48
C ASN A 182 6.71 40.03 26.89
N GLU A 183 6.22 40.63 25.81
CA GLU A 183 5.04 40.15 25.04
C GLU A 183 5.23 38.70 24.57
N LYS A 184 6.41 38.37 24.00
CA LYS A 184 6.70 37.01 23.50
C LYS A 184 6.81 35.98 24.63
N MET A 185 7.33 36.38 25.78
CA MET A 185 7.40 35.54 26.98
C MET A 185 6.05 35.43 27.72
N LYS A 186 5.06 36.25 27.34
CA LYS A 186 3.74 36.43 27.97
C LYS A 186 3.84 36.90 29.43
N LEU A 187 4.64 37.94 29.65
CA LEU A 187 4.92 38.51 30.97
C LEU A 187 4.28 39.89 31.17
N ASP A 188 3.30 40.27 30.34
CA ASP A 188 2.77 41.65 30.27
C ASP A 188 2.08 42.11 31.56
N SER A 189 1.38 41.21 32.24
CA SER A 189 0.85 41.48 33.58
C SER A 189 1.96 41.58 34.64
N LEU A 190 3.01 40.77 34.52
CA LEU A 190 4.10 40.73 35.51
C LEU A 190 5.01 41.96 35.39
N ALA A 191 5.32 42.43 34.18
CA ALA A 191 6.09 43.66 33.98
C ALA A 191 5.39 44.91 34.52
N ALA A 192 4.04 44.92 34.52
CA ALA A 192 3.25 45.98 35.12
C ALA A 192 3.27 45.95 36.67
N GLU A 193 3.50 44.78 37.28
CA GLU A 193 3.51 44.59 38.74
C GLU A 193 4.91 44.73 39.36
N VAL A 194 5.94 44.14 38.74
CA VAL A 194 7.31 44.08 39.31
C VAL A 194 8.20 45.25 38.84
N GLY A 195 7.76 45.99 37.81
CA GLY A 195 8.46 47.16 37.30
C GLY A 195 9.73 46.86 36.49
N PHE A 196 10.21 47.88 35.77
CA PHE A 196 11.24 47.72 34.74
C PHE A 196 12.54 47.05 35.24
N ASP A 197 13.02 47.43 36.43
CA ASP A 197 14.30 46.96 36.96
C ASP A 197 14.35 45.44 37.15
N MET A 198 13.19 44.82 37.44
CA MET A 198 13.05 43.37 37.64
C MET A 198 12.50 42.64 36.39
N THR A 199 12.05 43.36 35.36
CA THR A 199 11.55 42.77 34.11
C THR A 199 12.61 41.90 33.43
N MET A 200 13.90 42.27 33.51
CA MET A 200 14.99 41.48 32.97
C MET A 200 15.13 40.11 33.68
N ASP A 201 15.10 40.10 35.01
CA ASP A 201 15.19 38.88 35.81
C ASP A 201 13.95 37.99 35.62
N ALA A 202 12.76 38.60 35.50
CA ALA A 202 11.53 37.89 35.17
C ALA A 202 11.59 37.21 33.78
N ILE A 203 12.15 37.90 32.77
CA ILE A 203 12.39 37.33 31.43
C ILE A 203 13.39 36.17 31.49
N LEU A 204 14.48 36.30 32.26
CA LEU A 204 15.47 35.25 32.42
C LEU A 204 14.88 34.01 33.12
N ALA A 205 14.19 34.19 34.25
CA ALA A 205 13.52 33.10 34.96
C ALA A 205 12.47 32.40 34.09
N ARG A 206 11.74 33.17 33.26
CA ARG A 206 10.78 32.62 32.31
C ARG A 206 11.44 31.83 31.18
N ALA A 207 12.58 32.29 30.65
CA ALA A 207 13.35 31.55 29.66
C ALA A 207 13.86 30.21 30.23
N GLU A 208 14.41 30.21 31.45
CA GLU A 208 14.80 28.97 32.14
C GLU A 208 13.62 28.01 32.37
N GLN A 209 12.45 28.55 32.74
CA GLN A 209 11.24 27.75 32.91
C GLN A 209 10.81 27.09 31.59
N LEU A 210 10.82 27.83 30.47
CA LEU A 210 10.48 27.30 29.16
C LEU A 210 11.47 26.21 28.70
N VAL A 211 12.77 26.38 28.96
CA VAL A 211 13.79 25.37 28.68
C VAL A 211 13.55 24.09 29.50
N LYS A 212 13.19 24.20 30.78
CA LYS A 212 12.83 23.05 31.63
C LYS A 212 11.60 22.32 31.10
N LEU A 213 10.52 23.05 30.79
CA LEU A 213 9.27 22.49 30.26
C LEU A 213 9.47 21.76 28.91
N GLU A 214 10.27 22.33 28.01
CA GLU A 214 10.61 21.67 26.73
C GLU A 214 11.44 20.40 26.98
N GLY A 215 12.40 20.44 27.90
CA GLY A 215 13.19 19.27 28.32
C GLY A 215 12.32 18.13 28.85
N ASP A 216 11.39 18.45 29.75
CA ASP A 216 10.44 17.48 30.32
C ASP A 216 9.53 16.88 29.23
N ALA A 217 8.98 17.72 28.34
CA ALA A 217 8.16 17.28 27.22
C ALA A 217 8.93 16.37 26.23
N VAL A 218 10.21 16.66 25.97
CA VAL A 218 11.08 15.78 25.15
C VAL A 218 11.33 14.44 25.83
N VAL A 219 11.52 14.42 27.16
CA VAL A 219 11.67 13.17 27.93
C VAL A 219 10.37 12.37 27.90
N GLU A 220 9.22 12.99 28.14
CA GLU A 220 7.91 12.33 28.07
C GLU A 220 7.68 11.72 26.67
N ASN A 221 7.84 12.53 25.61
CA ASN A 221 7.71 12.07 24.22
C ASN A 221 8.65 10.88 23.91
N LYS A 222 9.89 10.89 24.42
CA LYS A 222 10.83 9.76 24.29
C LYS A 222 10.32 8.50 24.98
N THR A 223 9.71 8.61 26.17
CA THR A 223 9.09 7.45 26.85
C THR A 223 7.86 6.92 26.10
N VAL A 224 6.99 7.81 25.60
CA VAL A 224 5.81 7.46 24.80
C VAL A 224 6.23 6.75 23.51
N ALA A 225 7.17 7.32 22.76
CA ALA A 225 7.72 6.73 21.54
C ALA A 225 8.35 5.35 21.78
N TYR A 226 9.08 5.17 22.89
CA TYR A 226 9.64 3.87 23.26
C TYR A 226 8.53 2.85 23.62
N SER A 227 7.47 3.28 24.31
CA SER A 227 6.31 2.43 24.60
C SER A 227 5.56 2.00 23.33
N LEU A 228 5.39 2.91 22.37
CA LEU A 228 4.76 2.65 21.07
C LEU A 228 5.62 1.71 20.23
N ARG A 229 6.95 1.90 20.20
CA ARG A 229 7.88 0.99 19.52
C ARG A 229 7.82 -0.43 20.09
N ARG A 230 7.64 -0.58 21.41
CA ARG A 230 7.43 -1.88 22.06
C ARG A 230 6.08 -2.51 21.66
N LYS A 231 4.99 -1.73 21.68
CA LYS A 231 3.66 -2.18 21.23
C LYS A 231 3.68 -2.62 19.76
N LEU A 232 4.34 -1.86 18.89
CA LEU A 232 4.50 -2.16 17.47
C LEU A 232 5.25 -3.48 17.27
N LYS A 233 6.36 -3.71 17.98
CA LYS A 233 7.10 -4.97 17.93
C LYS A 233 6.23 -6.16 18.31
N ALA A 234 5.50 -6.07 19.43
CA ALA A 234 4.60 -7.14 19.88
C ALA A 234 3.44 -7.42 18.90
N GLN A 235 2.88 -6.39 18.25
CA GLN A 235 1.86 -6.59 17.21
C GLN A 235 2.45 -7.22 15.93
N LYS A 236 3.70 -6.88 15.57
CA LYS A 236 4.41 -7.49 14.44
C LYS A 236 4.65 -8.98 14.68
N GLU A 237 5.17 -9.35 15.84
CA GLU A 237 5.38 -10.75 16.25
C GLU A 237 4.06 -11.54 16.28
N LYS A 238 2.98 -10.92 16.77
CA LYS A 238 1.63 -11.51 16.75
C LYS A 238 1.07 -11.69 15.34
N LEU A 239 1.36 -10.78 14.41
CA LEU A 239 0.98 -10.89 13.00
C LEU A 239 1.77 -12.01 12.31
N GLU A 240 3.09 -12.06 12.50
CA GLU A 240 3.98 -13.11 11.97
C GLU A 240 3.56 -14.51 12.46
N SER A 241 3.20 -14.64 13.75
CA SER A 241 2.65 -15.87 14.31
C SER A 241 1.32 -16.29 13.68
N LYS A 242 0.40 -15.33 13.44
CA LYS A 242 -0.87 -15.60 12.75
C LYS A 242 -0.66 -15.98 11.28
N GLU A 243 0.28 -15.33 10.60
CA GLU A 243 0.62 -15.61 9.21
C GLU A 243 1.18 -17.03 9.07
N LEU A 244 2.06 -17.46 9.98
CA LEU A 244 2.55 -18.84 10.04
C LEU A 244 1.41 -19.85 10.27
N HIS A 245 0.45 -19.54 11.14
CA HIS A 245 -0.73 -20.39 11.35
C HIS A 245 -1.65 -20.43 10.11
N MET A 246 -1.87 -19.31 9.43
CA MET A 246 -2.63 -19.26 8.17
C MET A 246 -1.96 -20.08 7.07
N ASN A 247 -0.63 -20.04 6.96
CA ASN A 247 0.10 -20.85 5.98
C ASN A 247 0.03 -22.36 6.30
N LEU A 248 0.10 -22.75 7.59
CA LEU A 248 -0.13 -24.13 8.01
C LEU A 248 -1.55 -24.60 7.70
N LEU A 249 -2.58 -23.77 7.92
CA LEU A 249 -3.96 -24.09 7.57
C LEU A 249 -4.16 -24.22 6.06
N ARG A 250 -3.57 -23.32 5.26
CA ARG A 250 -3.58 -23.41 3.79
C ARG A 250 -2.95 -24.72 3.32
N GLN A 251 -1.78 -25.08 3.85
CA GLN A 251 -1.12 -26.34 3.54
C GLN A 251 -1.98 -27.56 3.93
N LYS A 252 -2.67 -27.52 5.08
CA LYS A 252 -3.57 -28.60 5.49
C LYS A 252 -4.83 -28.69 4.62
N ILE A 253 -5.35 -27.57 4.14
CA ILE A 253 -6.46 -27.55 3.17
C ILE A 253 -6.01 -28.22 1.87
N THR A 254 -4.86 -27.84 1.29
CA THR A 254 -4.32 -28.47 0.08
C THR A 254 -4.13 -29.98 0.26
N GLN A 255 -3.56 -30.42 1.39
CA GLN A 255 -3.43 -31.85 1.70
C GLN A 255 -4.80 -32.57 1.77
N LEU A 256 -5.81 -31.95 2.38
CA LEU A 256 -7.16 -32.53 2.46
C LEU A 256 -7.88 -32.55 1.11
N GLU A 257 -7.60 -31.59 0.22
CA GLU A 257 -8.08 -31.56 -1.16
C GLU A 257 -7.44 -32.67 -2.00
N GLU A 258 -6.13 -32.88 -1.88
CA GLU A 258 -5.40 -34.01 -2.48
C GLU A 258 -5.93 -35.36 -1.95
N GLU A 259 -6.05 -35.54 -0.63
CA GLU A 259 -6.64 -36.73 -0.01
C GLU A 259 -8.07 -36.99 -0.54
N LYS A 260 -8.87 -35.94 -0.72
CA LYS A 260 -10.24 -36.04 -1.26
C LYS A 260 -10.25 -36.45 -2.72
N GLN A 261 -9.35 -35.91 -3.55
CA GLN A 261 -9.20 -36.30 -4.96
C GLN A 261 -8.80 -37.77 -5.08
N VAL A 262 -7.83 -38.23 -4.29
CA VAL A 262 -7.41 -39.64 -4.25
C VAL A 262 -8.56 -40.55 -3.79
N ARG A 263 -9.29 -40.18 -2.73
CA ARG A 263 -10.48 -40.96 -2.28
C ARG A 263 -11.58 -41.01 -3.34
N ALA A 264 -11.79 -39.94 -4.11
CA ALA A 264 -12.75 -39.90 -5.20
C ALA A 264 -12.34 -40.82 -6.36
N ALA A 265 -11.06 -40.80 -6.76
CA ALA A 265 -10.53 -41.73 -7.76
C ALA A 265 -10.69 -43.20 -7.34
N LEU A 266 -10.29 -43.53 -6.10
CA LEU A 266 -10.47 -44.88 -5.54
C LEU A 266 -11.95 -45.32 -5.43
N ALA A 267 -12.88 -44.37 -5.29
CA ALA A 267 -14.31 -44.67 -5.31
C ALA A 267 -14.79 -45.04 -6.73
N VAL A 268 -14.32 -44.30 -7.75
CA VAL A 268 -14.60 -44.61 -9.16
C VAL A 268 -14.03 -45.98 -9.55
N GLU A 269 -12.76 -46.25 -9.22
CA GLU A 269 -12.13 -47.56 -9.46
C GLU A 269 -12.91 -48.71 -8.78
N ARG A 270 -13.38 -48.49 -7.55
CA ARG A 270 -14.21 -49.47 -6.83
C ARG A 270 -15.54 -49.70 -7.54
N ASP A 271 -16.20 -48.65 -8.03
CA ASP A 271 -17.49 -48.77 -8.73
C ASP A 271 -17.34 -49.42 -10.11
N GLU A 272 -16.24 -49.17 -10.82
CA GLU A 272 -15.86 -49.89 -12.04
C GLU A 272 -15.60 -51.38 -11.77
N ALA A 273 -14.83 -51.69 -10.71
CA ALA A 273 -14.60 -53.08 -10.28
C ALA A 273 -15.90 -53.78 -9.87
N ASN A 274 -16.78 -53.10 -9.11
CA ASN A 274 -18.10 -53.60 -8.76
C ASN A 274 -18.97 -53.84 -10.01
N LEU A 275 -18.91 -52.97 -11.01
CA LEU A 275 -19.62 -53.14 -12.28
C LEU A 275 -19.08 -54.35 -13.06
N ALA A 276 -17.75 -54.55 -13.08
CA ALA A 276 -17.12 -55.74 -13.67
C ALA A 276 -17.56 -57.02 -12.93
N VAL A 277 -17.54 -57.03 -11.60
CA VAL A 277 -18.03 -58.15 -10.77
C VAL A 277 -19.51 -58.43 -11.04
N ARG A 278 -20.37 -57.42 -11.20
CA ARG A 278 -21.79 -57.60 -11.58
C ARG A 278 -21.95 -58.16 -13.00
N LYS A 279 -21.12 -57.74 -13.96
CA LYS A 279 -21.10 -58.32 -15.33
C LYS A 279 -20.69 -59.79 -15.29
N LEU A 280 -19.66 -60.13 -14.52
CA LEU A 280 -19.21 -61.51 -14.32
C LEU A 280 -20.27 -62.36 -13.62
N HIS A 281 -20.93 -61.88 -12.57
CA HIS A 281 -22.06 -62.59 -11.94
C HIS A 281 -23.20 -62.87 -12.93
N LYS A 282 -23.60 -61.89 -13.75
CA LYS A 282 -24.59 -62.12 -14.82
C LYS A 282 -24.14 -63.13 -15.87
N MET A 283 -22.83 -63.23 -16.13
CA MET A 283 -22.27 -64.26 -17.01
C MET A 283 -22.31 -65.64 -16.35
N ILE A 284 -21.94 -65.73 -15.05
CA ILE A 284 -22.04 -66.95 -14.24
C ILE A 284 -23.50 -67.41 -14.17
N GLU A 285 -24.48 -66.54 -13.91
CA GLU A 285 -25.91 -66.88 -13.93
C GLU A 285 -26.38 -67.44 -15.28
N ARG A 286 -25.88 -66.90 -16.40
CA ARG A 286 -26.19 -67.40 -17.75
C ARG A 286 -25.58 -68.79 -17.98
N LEU A 287 -24.29 -68.94 -17.65
CA LEU A 287 -23.58 -70.22 -17.75
C LEU A 287 -24.18 -71.28 -16.83
N GLN A 288 -24.63 -70.90 -15.63
CA GLN A 288 -25.31 -71.76 -14.68
C GLN A 288 -26.67 -72.23 -15.23
N LYS A 289 -27.48 -71.33 -15.81
CA LYS A 289 -28.74 -71.69 -16.49
C LYS A 289 -28.51 -72.62 -17.69
N GLN A 290 -27.46 -72.39 -18.47
CA GLN A 290 -27.07 -73.30 -19.56
C GLN A 290 -26.65 -74.67 -19.01
N LEU A 291 -25.82 -74.70 -17.97
CA LEU A 291 -25.39 -75.93 -17.32
C LEU A 291 -26.57 -76.71 -16.70
N ASP A 292 -27.53 -76.03 -16.09
CA ASP A 292 -28.69 -76.67 -15.48
C ASP A 292 -29.68 -77.20 -16.55
N LEU A 293 -29.83 -76.49 -17.68
CA LEU A 293 -30.54 -77.01 -18.86
C LEU A 293 -29.82 -78.26 -19.43
N GLU A 294 -28.50 -78.23 -19.57
CA GLU A 294 -27.73 -79.40 -20.03
C GLU A 294 -27.74 -80.57 -19.02
N LYS A 295 -27.91 -80.30 -17.72
CA LYS A 295 -28.20 -81.36 -16.74
C LYS A 295 -29.60 -81.92 -16.91
N GLU A 296 -30.60 -81.06 -17.14
CA GLU A 296 -31.99 -81.46 -17.38
C GLU A 296 -32.11 -82.36 -18.62
N THR A 297 -31.50 -81.96 -19.75
CA THR A 297 -31.41 -82.79 -20.96
C THR A 297 -30.64 -84.08 -20.69
N ASN A 298 -29.56 -84.06 -19.89
CA ASN A 298 -28.84 -85.28 -19.50
C ASN A 298 -29.71 -86.22 -18.63
N THR A 299 -30.55 -85.68 -17.74
CA THR A 299 -31.50 -86.47 -16.94
C THR A 299 -32.65 -87.02 -17.77
N ASP A 300 -33.19 -86.26 -18.72
CA ASP A 300 -34.19 -86.71 -19.69
C ASP A 300 -33.62 -87.82 -20.60
N LEU A 301 -32.39 -87.66 -21.11
CA LEU A 301 -31.69 -88.69 -21.87
C LEU A 301 -31.42 -89.95 -21.02
N LYS A 302 -31.10 -89.81 -19.74
CA LYS A 302 -30.98 -90.96 -18.81
C LYS A 302 -32.34 -91.62 -18.53
N ALA A 303 -33.42 -90.85 -18.39
CA ALA A 303 -34.77 -91.38 -18.24
C ALA A 303 -35.17 -92.16 -19.50
N LYS A 304 -35.02 -91.58 -20.69
CA LYS A 304 -35.22 -92.25 -21.99
C LYS A 304 -34.34 -93.49 -22.16
N LEU A 305 -33.09 -93.47 -21.66
CA LEU A 305 -32.22 -94.65 -21.65
C LEU A 305 -32.76 -95.74 -20.69
N SER A 306 -33.29 -95.34 -19.53
CA SER A 306 -33.95 -96.24 -18.58
C SER A 306 -35.22 -96.85 -19.18
N GLU A 307 -36.11 -96.04 -19.75
CA GLU A 307 -37.30 -96.47 -20.48
C GLU A 307 -36.93 -97.41 -21.64
N THR A 308 -35.87 -97.10 -22.39
CA THR A 308 -35.34 -97.98 -23.45
C THR A 308 -34.83 -99.30 -22.87
N SER A 309 -34.22 -99.28 -21.69
CA SER A 309 -33.78 -100.50 -20.99
C SER A 309 -34.95 -101.32 -20.45
N GLU A 310 -36.01 -100.70 -19.94
CA GLU A 310 -37.25 -101.34 -19.52
C GLU A 310 -38.02 -101.92 -20.71
N LEU A 311 -38.09 -101.19 -21.83
CA LEU A 311 -38.64 -101.70 -23.08
C LEU A 311 -37.82 -102.89 -23.57
N LYS A 312 -36.49 -102.84 -23.49
CA LYS A 312 -35.61 -103.97 -23.82
C LYS A 312 -35.83 -105.17 -22.88
N ILE A 313 -36.05 -104.96 -21.59
CA ILE A 313 -36.42 -106.01 -20.63
C ILE A 313 -37.78 -106.62 -21.02
N LYS A 314 -38.82 -105.79 -21.24
CA LYS A 314 -40.14 -106.25 -21.71
C LYS A 314 -40.05 -106.99 -23.05
N THR A 315 -39.21 -106.56 -23.99
CA THR A 315 -38.96 -107.28 -25.25
C THR A 315 -38.27 -108.62 -24.99
N LEU A 316 -37.33 -108.70 -24.04
CA LEU A 316 -36.71 -109.97 -23.65
C LEU A 316 -37.70 -110.92 -22.94
N GLU A 317 -38.59 -110.39 -22.09
CA GLU A 317 -39.68 -111.15 -21.45
C GLU A 317 -40.70 -111.64 -22.49
N GLN A 318 -41.11 -110.78 -23.43
CA GLN A 318 -41.95 -111.15 -24.57
C GLN A 318 -41.27 -112.21 -25.44
N ASN A 319 -39.98 -112.07 -25.75
CA ASN A 319 -39.23 -113.09 -26.48
C ASN A 319 -39.18 -114.42 -25.70
N ARG A 320 -39.08 -114.37 -24.36
CA ARG A 320 -39.10 -115.56 -23.51
C ARG A 320 -40.47 -116.25 -23.52
N THR A 321 -41.57 -115.48 -23.45
CA THR A 321 -42.92 -116.05 -23.59
C THR A 321 -43.21 -116.54 -25.00
N ILE A 322 -42.69 -115.89 -26.05
CA ILE A 322 -42.72 -116.39 -27.44
C ILE A 322 -41.92 -117.69 -27.54
N GLU A 323 -40.77 -117.82 -26.88
CA GLU A 323 -39.98 -119.05 -26.90
C GLU A 323 -40.66 -120.19 -26.13
N GLU A 324 -41.34 -119.89 -25.02
CA GLU A 324 -42.18 -120.85 -24.27
C GLU A 324 -43.43 -121.27 -25.05
N LEU A 325 -44.10 -120.31 -25.70
CA LEU A 325 -45.21 -120.57 -26.63
C LEU A 325 -44.74 -121.35 -27.85
N SER A 326 -43.55 -121.09 -28.39
CA SER A 326 -42.97 -121.86 -29.49
C SER A 326 -42.58 -123.28 -29.06
N LYS A 327 -42.08 -123.47 -27.83
CA LYS A 327 -41.87 -124.79 -27.21
C LYS A 327 -43.20 -125.52 -26.98
N SER A 328 -44.27 -124.83 -26.60
CA SER A 328 -45.60 -125.44 -26.40
C SER A 328 -46.28 -125.76 -27.73
N GLN A 329 -46.20 -124.86 -28.72
CA GLN A 329 -46.59 -125.06 -30.10
C GLN A 329 -45.83 -126.25 -30.69
N GLY A 330 -44.52 -126.35 -30.53
CA GLY A 330 -43.72 -127.49 -30.99
C GLY A 330 -44.10 -128.82 -30.32
N LYS A 331 -44.60 -128.80 -29.07
CA LYS A 331 -45.23 -129.99 -28.45
C LYS A 331 -46.60 -130.28 -29.07
N LEU A 332 -47.41 -129.25 -29.31
CA LEU A 332 -48.74 -129.34 -29.93
C LEU A 332 -48.66 -129.85 -31.36
N GLU A 333 -47.69 -129.38 -32.15
CA GLU A 333 -47.40 -129.81 -33.53
C GLU A 333 -47.01 -131.29 -33.55
N ARG A 334 -46.17 -131.76 -32.61
CA ARG A 334 -45.87 -133.21 -32.47
C ARG A 334 -47.09 -134.03 -32.05
N MET A 335 -48.01 -133.48 -31.25
CA MET A 335 -49.27 -134.16 -30.93
C MET A 335 -50.22 -134.18 -32.15
N LYS A 336 -50.28 -133.09 -32.91
CA LYS A 336 -50.99 -132.99 -34.18
C LYS A 336 -50.42 -133.96 -35.21
N GLU A 337 -49.10 -134.08 -35.39
CA GLU A 337 -48.49 -135.07 -36.29
C GLU A 337 -48.82 -136.52 -35.88
N LYS A 338 -48.85 -136.81 -34.57
CA LYS A 338 -49.27 -138.12 -34.06
C LYS A 338 -50.76 -138.37 -34.35
N ALA A 339 -51.61 -137.39 -34.09
CA ALA A 339 -53.04 -137.46 -34.38
C ALA A 339 -53.31 -137.55 -35.89
N GLU A 340 -52.56 -136.84 -36.73
CA GLU A 340 -52.62 -136.94 -38.19
C GLU A 340 -52.16 -138.31 -38.69
N LYS A 341 -51.12 -138.91 -38.11
CA LYS A 341 -50.73 -140.30 -38.45
C LYS A 341 -51.83 -141.29 -38.09
N GLN A 342 -52.46 -141.15 -36.91
CA GLN A 342 -53.60 -141.97 -36.50
C GLN A 342 -54.85 -141.73 -37.37
N LEU A 343 -55.10 -140.48 -37.78
CA LEU A 343 -56.20 -140.12 -38.67
C LEU A 343 -55.96 -140.66 -40.09
N ARG A 344 -54.72 -140.63 -40.58
CA ARG A 344 -54.36 -141.24 -41.88
C ARG A 344 -54.52 -142.76 -41.86
N SER A 345 -54.11 -143.45 -40.79
CA SER A 345 -54.32 -144.90 -40.68
C SER A 345 -55.81 -145.27 -40.58
N ALA A 346 -56.58 -144.56 -39.74
CA ALA A 346 -58.02 -144.75 -39.64
C ALA A 346 -58.74 -144.44 -40.97
N LYS A 347 -58.29 -143.41 -41.72
CA LYS A 347 -58.83 -143.09 -43.04
C LYS A 347 -58.52 -144.17 -44.09
N SER A 348 -57.36 -144.81 -44.04
CA SER A 348 -57.05 -145.95 -44.92
C SER A 348 -57.87 -147.20 -44.59
N GLU A 349 -58.14 -147.48 -43.31
CA GLU A 349 -59.04 -148.59 -42.92
C GLU A 349 -60.49 -148.31 -43.34
N LEU A 350 -60.96 -147.06 -43.19
CA LEU A 350 -62.31 -146.66 -43.58
C LEU A 350 -62.50 -146.74 -45.10
N LEU A 351 -61.52 -146.30 -45.89
CA LEU A 351 -61.54 -146.45 -47.36
C LEU A 351 -61.51 -147.91 -47.83
N LEU A 352 -60.91 -148.82 -47.05
CA LEU A 352 -60.95 -150.26 -47.34
C LEU A 352 -62.36 -150.80 -47.15
N LYS A 353 -62.98 -150.50 -45.98
CA LYS A 353 -64.35 -150.92 -45.66
C LYS A 353 -65.42 -150.27 -46.56
N GLU A 354 -65.19 -149.04 -47.01
CA GLU A 354 -66.08 -148.37 -47.96
C GLU A 354 -66.10 -149.10 -49.31
N ARG A 355 -64.95 -149.56 -49.81
CA ARG A 355 -64.88 -150.37 -51.03
C ARG A 355 -65.59 -151.71 -50.89
N GLU A 356 -65.34 -152.45 -49.81
CA GLU A 356 -66.03 -153.73 -49.53
C GLU A 356 -67.56 -153.52 -49.47
N ALA A 357 -68.02 -152.49 -48.78
CA ALA A 357 -69.45 -152.16 -48.68
C ALA A 357 -70.08 -151.75 -50.03
N THR A 358 -69.34 -151.06 -50.92
CA THR A 358 -69.85 -150.75 -52.26
C THR A 358 -69.98 -151.98 -53.15
N GLU A 359 -69.08 -152.96 -53.04
CA GLU A 359 -69.12 -154.17 -53.87
C GLU A 359 -70.29 -155.09 -53.48
N ASP A 360 -70.58 -155.23 -52.17
CA ASP A 360 -71.73 -155.99 -51.68
C ASP A 360 -73.08 -155.31 -51.97
N LYS A 361 -73.11 -153.98 -52.03
CA LYS A 361 -74.30 -153.22 -52.45
C LYS A 361 -74.65 -153.48 -53.92
N GLU A 362 -73.67 -153.55 -54.81
CA GLU A 362 -73.91 -153.83 -56.23
C GLU A 362 -74.36 -155.29 -56.45
N LYS A 363 -73.76 -156.24 -55.72
CA LYS A 363 -74.15 -157.68 -55.73
C LYS A 363 -75.57 -157.92 -55.21
N THR A 364 -76.05 -157.15 -54.25
CA THR A 364 -77.41 -157.28 -53.70
C THR A 364 -78.47 -156.62 -54.58
N LYS A 365 -78.15 -155.48 -55.21
CA LYS A 365 -79.00 -154.80 -56.20
C LYS A 365 -79.35 -155.70 -57.40
N ASN A 366 -78.36 -156.36 -57.99
CA ASN A 366 -78.58 -157.24 -59.16
C ASN A 366 -79.45 -158.47 -58.83
N LYS A 367 -79.41 -158.96 -57.58
CA LYS A 367 -80.29 -160.07 -57.13
C LYS A 367 -81.74 -159.62 -56.93
N LEU A 368 -81.95 -158.39 -56.44
CA LEU A 368 -83.29 -157.83 -56.21
C LEU A 368 -84.06 -157.58 -57.51
N GLU A 369 -83.36 -157.17 -58.57
CA GLU A 369 -83.97 -156.86 -59.88
C GLU A 369 -84.51 -158.12 -60.58
N ALA A 370 -83.83 -159.26 -60.42
CA ALA A 370 -84.30 -160.57 -60.89
C ALA A 370 -85.57 -161.05 -60.15
N VAL A 371 -85.65 -160.89 -58.82
CA VAL A 371 -86.83 -161.30 -58.04
C VAL A 371 -88.05 -160.40 -58.31
N THR A 372 -87.81 -159.13 -58.65
CA THR A 372 -88.88 -158.14 -58.91
C THR A 372 -89.63 -158.40 -60.22
N SER A 373 -89.01 -159.03 -61.21
CA SER A 373 -89.66 -159.38 -62.49
C SER A 373 -90.58 -160.59 -62.36
N GLU A 374 -90.16 -161.64 -61.65
CA GLU A 374 -90.98 -162.83 -61.39
C GLU A 374 -92.26 -162.49 -60.59
N MET A 375 -92.14 -161.62 -59.58
CA MET A 375 -93.29 -161.22 -58.74
C MET A 375 -94.38 -160.44 -59.51
N LYS A 376 -94.05 -159.80 -60.64
CA LYS A 376 -95.06 -159.17 -61.51
C LYS A 376 -95.95 -160.19 -62.22
N VAL A 377 -95.40 -161.35 -62.60
CA VAL A 377 -96.12 -162.41 -63.33
C VAL A 377 -97.09 -163.18 -62.42
N LEU A 378 -96.72 -163.40 -61.16
CA LEU A 378 -97.60 -164.04 -60.16
C LEU A 378 -98.79 -163.15 -59.73
N LYS A 379 -98.68 -161.83 -59.88
CA LYS A 379 -99.71 -160.89 -59.41
C LYS A 379 -100.90 -160.76 -60.37
N THR A 380 -100.72 -161.05 -61.65
CA THR A 380 -101.79 -160.99 -62.66
C THR A 380 -102.71 -162.22 -62.60
N THR A 381 -102.16 -163.43 -62.43
CA THR A 381 -102.94 -164.68 -62.36
C THR A 381 -103.85 -164.75 -61.14
N LEU A 382 -103.42 -164.20 -59.99
CA LEU A 382 -104.22 -164.15 -58.76
C LEU A 382 -105.50 -163.31 -58.92
N ALA A 383 -105.46 -162.25 -59.72
CA ALA A 383 -106.57 -161.32 -59.90
C ALA A 383 -107.76 -161.94 -60.67
N GLU A 384 -107.51 -162.92 -61.56
CA GLU A 384 -108.55 -163.56 -62.35
C GLU A 384 -109.34 -164.62 -61.55
N LEU A 385 -108.68 -165.31 -60.62
CA LEU A 385 -109.32 -166.31 -59.74
C LEU A 385 -110.32 -165.65 -58.78
N ALA A 386 -109.92 -164.56 -58.12
CA ALA A 386 -110.77 -163.80 -57.20
C ALA A 386 -112.03 -163.19 -57.85
N LYS A 387 -112.07 -163.11 -59.19
CA LYS A 387 -113.23 -162.62 -59.94
C LYS A 387 -114.29 -163.71 -60.19
N ARG A 388 -113.88 -164.98 -60.29
CA ARG A 388 -114.80 -166.12 -60.49
C ARG A 388 -115.55 -166.51 -59.22
N GLU A 389 -114.88 -166.47 -58.07
CA GLU A 389 -115.45 -166.84 -56.77
C GLU A 389 -116.68 -166.00 -56.41
N ARG A 390 -116.62 -164.69 -56.64
CA ARG A 390 -117.71 -163.75 -56.31
C ARG A 390 -119.01 -164.05 -57.07
N GLN A 391 -118.91 -164.45 -58.34
CA GLN A 391 -120.09 -164.74 -59.18
C GLN A 391 -120.85 -166.00 -58.74
N LEU A 392 -120.16 -166.96 -58.11
CA LEU A 392 -120.77 -168.18 -57.57
C LEU A 392 -121.51 -167.93 -56.25
N ALA A 393 -121.03 -166.99 -55.43
CA ALA A 393 -121.72 -166.58 -54.20
C ALA A 393 -123.06 -165.89 -54.51
N ASP A 394 -123.05 -164.89 -55.40
CA ASP A 394 -124.24 -164.10 -55.76
C ASP A 394 -125.37 -164.98 -56.33
N PHE A 395 -125.03 -165.99 -57.15
CA PHE A 395 -126.02 -166.91 -57.73
C PHE A 395 -126.71 -167.79 -56.67
N ARG A 396 -125.95 -168.26 -55.67
CA ARG A 396 -126.42 -169.16 -54.61
C ARG A 396 -127.43 -168.47 -53.68
N GLU A 397 -127.23 -167.17 -53.43
CA GLU A 397 -128.15 -166.35 -52.62
C GLU A 397 -129.51 -166.14 -53.31
N VAL A 398 -129.51 -165.84 -54.61
CA VAL A 398 -130.75 -165.58 -55.39
C VAL A 398 -131.65 -166.82 -55.45
N VAL A 399 -131.07 -168.00 -55.74
CA VAL A 399 -131.83 -169.26 -55.82
C VAL A 399 -132.46 -169.63 -54.47
N SER A 400 -131.71 -169.46 -53.37
CA SER A 400 -132.20 -169.71 -52.00
C SER A 400 -133.42 -168.83 -51.67
N ARG A 401 -133.38 -167.56 -52.09
CA ARG A 401 -134.44 -166.57 -51.83
C ARG A 401 -135.76 -166.85 -52.58
N MET A 402 -135.70 -167.47 -53.76
CA MET A 402 -136.90 -167.80 -54.56
C MET A 402 -137.63 -169.06 -54.08
N LEU A 403 -136.98 -169.92 -53.27
CA LEU A 403 -137.54 -171.20 -52.81
C LEU A 403 -138.26 -171.12 -51.45
N GLY A 404 -138.37 -169.91 -50.86
CA GLY A 404 -139.04 -169.69 -49.57
C GLY A 404 -138.42 -170.45 -48.40
N LEU A 405 -137.12 -170.76 -48.48
CA LEU A 405 -136.35 -171.30 -47.36
C LEU A 405 -136.05 -170.15 -46.38
N ASP A 406 -136.05 -170.44 -45.07
CA ASP A 406 -135.62 -169.45 -44.09
C ASP A 406 -134.10 -169.27 -44.22
N ILE A 407 -133.68 -168.04 -44.49
CA ILE A 407 -132.29 -167.67 -44.78
C ILE A 407 -131.50 -167.53 -43.46
N ALA A 408 -132.17 -167.58 -42.31
CA ALA A 408 -131.57 -167.27 -41.01
C ALA A 408 -130.52 -168.27 -40.50
N ASN A 409 -130.49 -169.52 -40.99
CA ASN A 409 -129.51 -170.56 -40.60
C ASN A 409 -129.52 -171.74 -41.60
N LEU A 410 -128.51 -172.62 -41.69
CA LEU A 410 -127.39 -172.89 -40.76
C LEU A 410 -125.96 -172.75 -41.36
N ALA A 411 -125.72 -172.48 -42.65
CA ALA A 411 -125.80 -173.46 -43.76
C ALA A 411 -127.08 -174.31 -43.79
N LEU A 412 -127.95 -174.25 -44.77
CA LEU A 412 -127.66 -173.94 -46.16
C LEU A 412 -126.69 -174.97 -46.82
N PRO A 413 -126.62 -176.27 -46.43
CA PRO A 413 -125.94 -177.25 -47.27
C PRO A 413 -126.75 -177.39 -48.57
N ASP A 414 -126.07 -177.54 -49.70
CA ASP A 414 -126.71 -177.42 -51.02
C ASP A 414 -127.86 -178.42 -51.23
N TYR A 415 -127.86 -179.54 -50.48
CA TYR A 415 -128.95 -180.51 -50.54
C TYR A 415 -130.32 -179.93 -50.16
N GLU A 416 -130.44 -178.93 -49.28
CA GLU A 416 -131.76 -178.36 -48.93
C GLU A 416 -132.35 -177.52 -50.06
N ILE A 417 -131.50 -176.75 -50.75
CA ILE A 417 -131.84 -176.00 -51.96
C ILE A 417 -132.21 -176.99 -53.07
N ILE A 418 -131.43 -178.07 -53.22
CA ILE A 418 -131.66 -179.14 -54.19
C ILE A 418 -132.97 -179.88 -53.90
N THR A 419 -133.29 -180.29 -52.66
CA THR A 419 -134.51 -181.06 -52.37
C THR A 419 -135.79 -180.24 -52.62
N ARG A 420 -135.79 -178.93 -52.38
CA ARG A 420 -136.94 -178.07 -52.78
C ARG A 420 -137.02 -177.85 -54.29
N LEU A 421 -135.90 -177.70 -54.98
CA LEU A 421 -135.87 -177.70 -56.44
C LEU A 421 -136.35 -179.03 -57.01
N GLU A 422 -135.96 -180.16 -56.43
CA GLU A 422 -136.40 -181.50 -56.81
C GLU A 422 -137.90 -181.71 -56.54
N GLY A 423 -138.48 -181.07 -55.52
CA GLY A 423 -139.95 -181.03 -55.35
C GLY A 423 -140.66 -180.30 -56.50
N LEU A 424 -140.09 -179.20 -57.01
CA LEU A 424 -140.59 -178.53 -58.23
C LEU A 424 -140.26 -179.32 -59.52
N ILE A 425 -139.13 -180.01 -59.59
CA ILE A 425 -138.72 -180.78 -60.78
C ILE A 425 -139.45 -182.12 -60.86
N HIS A 426 -139.91 -182.69 -59.74
CA HIS A 426 -140.92 -183.76 -59.76
C HIS A 426 -142.31 -183.28 -60.23
N SER A 427 -142.48 -181.97 -60.45
CA SER A 427 -143.63 -181.45 -61.21
C SER A 427 -143.39 -181.52 -62.73
N HIS A 428 -142.17 -181.24 -63.26
CA HIS A 428 -141.84 -181.17 -64.70
C HIS A 428 -140.41 -181.65 -65.07
N GLN A 429 -140.28 -182.44 -66.16
CA GLN A 429 -139.12 -183.29 -66.52
C GLN A 429 -138.04 -182.67 -67.47
N HIS A 430 -136.86 -183.34 -67.56
CA HIS A 430 -135.97 -183.57 -68.74
C HIS A 430 -134.71 -182.69 -69.12
N HIS A 431 -133.57 -183.38 -69.34
CA HIS A 431 -132.41 -183.22 -70.31
C HIS A 431 -131.25 -182.15 -70.26
N PHE A 432 -130.09 -182.51 -69.67
CA PHE A 432 -128.70 -182.78 -70.20
C PHE A 432 -128.02 -182.09 -71.47
N PHE A 433 -126.74 -181.57 -71.37
CA PHE A 433 -125.46 -181.86 -72.14
C PHE A 433 -124.31 -180.74 -72.13
N PRO A 434 -122.97 -181.02 -72.36
CA PRO A 434 -121.79 -180.10 -72.11
C PRO A 434 -120.62 -179.98 -73.19
N CYS A 435 -119.45 -179.32 -72.89
CA CYS A 435 -118.00 -179.68 -73.24
C CYS A 435 -116.99 -178.74 -74.08
N VAL A 436 -115.63 -178.98 -73.96
CA VAL A 436 -114.41 -178.77 -74.89
C VAL A 436 -113.30 -177.64 -74.68
N CYS A 437 -112.05 -177.77 -75.27
CA CYS A 437 -110.66 -177.29 -74.87
C CYS A 437 -109.69 -176.70 -76.01
N LEU A 438 -108.37 -176.30 -75.76
CA LEU A 438 -107.05 -176.51 -76.57
C LEU A 438 -105.85 -175.44 -76.71
N LYS A 439 -104.55 -175.93 -76.72
CA LYS A 439 -103.24 -175.66 -77.50
C LYS A 439 -102.21 -174.44 -77.48
N ASP A 440 -100.94 -174.67 -77.02
CA ASP A 440 -99.55 -174.90 -77.61
C ASP A 440 -98.71 -174.03 -78.67
N VAL A 441 -97.35 -174.23 -78.69
CA VAL A 441 -96.26 -174.09 -79.76
C VAL A 441 -95.06 -173.04 -79.64
N ALA A 442 -93.83 -173.34 -80.17
CA ALA A 442 -92.50 -172.63 -80.01
C ALA A 442 -91.44 -172.84 -81.17
N ARG A 443 -90.31 -172.05 -81.34
CA ARG A 443 -89.01 -172.37 -82.10
C ARG A 443 -87.81 -171.33 -82.30
N THR A 444 -86.52 -171.78 -82.11
CA THR A 444 -85.17 -171.64 -82.85
C THR A 444 -84.61 -170.35 -83.58
N PRO A 445 -83.30 -170.21 -84.02
CA PRO A 445 -81.92 -170.64 -83.55
C PRO A 445 -80.70 -169.62 -83.79
N GLU A 446 -79.42 -170.08 -83.69
CA GLU A 446 -78.11 -169.55 -84.25
C GLU A 446 -77.37 -168.30 -83.64
N GLU A 447 -76.04 -168.01 -83.79
CA GLU A 447 -74.74 -168.78 -83.86
C GLU A 447 -73.49 -167.81 -83.78
N GLN A 448 -72.25 -168.35 -83.65
CA GLN A 448 -70.92 -167.83 -84.12
C GLN A 448 -69.86 -167.05 -83.25
N GLN A 449 -68.60 -167.36 -83.59
CA GLN A 449 -67.25 -167.03 -83.10
C GLN A 449 -66.83 -165.54 -82.94
N GLY A 450 -65.75 -165.29 -82.15
CA GLY A 450 -65.02 -164.01 -82.15
C GLY A 450 -63.72 -163.96 -81.32
N ASN A 451 -62.61 -164.39 -81.92
CA ASN A 451 -61.26 -164.62 -81.38
C ASN A 451 -60.44 -163.34 -80.98
N ILE A 452 -59.34 -163.53 -80.21
CA ILE A 452 -58.04 -162.76 -80.22
C ILE A 452 -57.89 -161.42 -79.43
N GLN A 453 -57.08 -161.37 -78.34
CA GLN A 453 -55.64 -160.96 -78.28
C GLN A 453 -55.14 -160.51 -76.87
N LEU A 454 -53.81 -160.53 -76.69
CA LEU A 454 -52.99 -160.13 -75.52
C LEU A 454 -52.52 -158.66 -75.60
N LEU A 455 -51.99 -158.15 -74.47
CA LEU A 455 -51.07 -156.98 -74.31
C LEU A 455 -51.65 -155.61 -74.73
N ASN A 456 -51.99 -154.68 -73.84
CA ASN A 456 -51.27 -154.21 -72.62
C ASN A 456 -52.25 -153.75 -71.51
#